data_AF-A0A935SNT1-F1
#
_entry.id   AF-A0A935SNT1-F1
#
_cell.length_a   1.000
_cell.length_b   1.000
_cell.length_c   1.000
_cell.angle_alpha   90.00
_cell.angle_beta   90.00
_cell.angle_gamma   90.00
#
_symmetry.space_group_name_H-M   'P 1'
#
loop_
_entity.id
_entity.type
_entity.pdbx_description
1 polymer ?
#
loop_
_entity_poly.entity_id
_entity_poly.type
_entity_poly.pdbx_seq_one_letter_code
_entity_poly.pdbx_strand_id
1 'polypeptide(L)' 'MEKQININRYPAVVRLFAHVISYIFHPLFIPLFVTLFLVFIHPSYFTGYDGHNKLWLPLRVAYNTIFFRHLQFFYFIN' A
#
# COMPACT_ATOMS: atom_id res chain seq x y z
N MET A 1 -17.24 36.40 -20.14
CA MET A 1 -17.00 35.11 -20.84
C MET A 1 -16.17 34.24 -19.92
N GLU A 2 -16.80 33.27 -19.27
CA GLU A 2 -16.15 32.39 -18.29
C GLU A 2 -15.28 31.37 -19.05
N LYS A 3 -13.97 31.43 -18.84
CA LYS A 3 -13.01 30.57 -19.52
C LYS A 3 -13.10 29.18 -18.90
N GLN A 4 -13.82 28.28 -19.56
CA GLN A 4 -13.92 26.86 -19.18
C GLN A 4 -12.51 26.25 -19.12
N ILE A 5 -11.94 26.16 -17.91
CA ILE A 5 -10.61 25.59 -17.69
C ILE A 5 -10.78 24.07 -17.79
N ASN A 6 -10.41 23.52 -18.94
CA ASN A 6 -10.44 22.08 -19.18
C ASN A 6 -9.31 21.41 -18.37
N ILE A 7 -9.59 21.11 -17.10
CA ILE A 7 -8.69 20.52 -16.09
C ILE A 7 -8.26 19.07 -16.37
N ASN A 8 -8.62 18.51 -17.53
CA ASN A 8 -8.46 17.10 -17.86
C ASN A 8 -7.40 16.80 -18.94
N ARG A 9 -6.55 17.78 -19.30
CA ARG A 9 -5.39 17.57 -20.18
C ARG A 9 -4.11 17.35 -19.37
N TYR A 10 -4.05 16.28 -18.58
CA TYR A 10 -2.74 15.78 -18.15
C TYR A 10 -2.11 15.01 -19.30
N PRO A 11 -0.81 15.25 -19.62
CA PRO A 11 -0.10 14.43 -20.61
C PRO A 11 -0.23 12.95 -20.24
N ALA A 12 -0.37 12.08 -21.25
CA ALA A 12 -0.52 10.64 -21.04
C ALA A 12 0.60 10.06 -20.14
N VAL A 13 1.81 10.60 -20.29
CA VAL A 13 2.98 10.28 -19.45
C VAL A 13 2.74 10.65 -17.98
N VAL A 14 2.27 11.86 -17.69
CA VAL A 14 1.98 12.31 -16.32
C VAL A 14 0.89 11.44 -15.68
N ARG A 15 -0.13 11.06 -16.45
CA ARG A 15 -1.21 10.17 -15.99
C ARG A 15 -0.71 8.77 -15.68
N LEU A 16 0.23 8.24 -16.47
CA LEU A 16 0.89 6.96 -16.22
C LEU A 16 1.69 7.02 -14.92
N PHE A 17 2.54 8.04 -14.76
CA PHE A 17 3.32 8.23 -13.54
C PHE A 17 2.41 8.43 -12.31
N ALA A 18 1.33 9.20 -12.43
CA ALA A 18 0.37 9.37 -11.35
C ALA A 18 -0.28 8.04 -10.94
N HIS A 19 -0.60 7.16 -11.89
CA HIS A 19 -1.11 5.82 -11.59
C HIS A 19 -0.07 4.94 -10.91
N VAL A 20 1.18 4.96 -11.38
CA VAL A 20 2.29 4.18 -10.80
C VAL A 20 2.59 4.65 -9.37
N ILE A 21 2.69 5.96 -9.15
CA ILE A 21 2.88 6.58 -7.83
C ILE A 21 1.68 6.22 -6.94
N SER A 22 0.45 6.40 -7.41
CA SER A 22 -0.75 6.08 -6.60
C SER A 22 -0.85 4.59 -6.26
N TYR A 23 -0.37 3.70 -7.13
CA TYR A 23 -0.28 2.25 -6.88
C TYR A 23 0.78 1.91 -5.83
N ILE A 24 1.97 2.51 -5.92
CA ILE A 24 3.07 2.29 -4.97
C ILE A 24 2.73 2.88 -3.60
N PHE A 25 2.21 4.11 -3.56
CA PHE A 25 1.90 4.86 -2.35
C PHE A 25 0.47 4.64 -1.83
N HIS A 26 -0.27 3.69 -2.40
CA HIS A 26 -1.58 3.31 -1.86
C HIS A 26 -1.41 2.87 -0.39
N PRO A 27 -2.44 3.00 0.48
CA PRO A 27 -2.32 2.96 1.95
C PRO A 27 -1.88 1.60 2.54
N LEU A 28 -1.39 0.69 1.70
CA LEU A 28 -0.66 -0.54 1.98
C LEU A 28 0.62 -0.29 2.79
N PHE A 29 1.24 0.89 2.63
CA PHE A 29 2.46 1.24 3.34
C PHE A 29 2.23 1.40 4.85
N ILE A 30 1.09 1.92 5.29
CA ILE A 30 0.82 2.16 6.71
C ILE A 30 0.85 0.85 7.55
N PRO A 31 0.06 -0.20 7.24
CA PRO A 31 0.09 -1.43 8.02
C PRO A 31 1.43 -2.17 7.92
N LEU A 32 2.13 -2.09 6.78
CA LEU A 32 3.47 -2.65 6.64
C LEU A 32 4.48 -1.93 7.55
N PHE A 33 4.45 -0.59 7.56
CA PHE A 33 5.35 0.21 8.38
C PHE A 33 5.05 0.03 9.86
N VAL A 34 3.77 -0.04 10.24
CA VAL A 34 3.34 -0.30 11.62
C VAL A 34 3.82 -1.68 12.08
N THR A 35 3.63 -2.73 11.28
CA THR A 35 4.09 -4.08 11.65
C THR A 35 5.61 -4.17 11.76
N LEU A 36 6.36 -3.56 10.84
CA LEU A 36 7.81 -3.44 10.94
C LEU A 36 8.21 -2.64 12.20
N PHE A 37 7.58 -1.51 12.45
CA PHE A 37 7.82 -0.67 13.62
C PHE A 37 7.60 -1.44 14.93
N LEU A 38 6.49 -2.16 15.06
CA LEU A 38 6.22 -3.00 16.25
C LEU A 38 7.26 -4.12 16.39
N VAL A 39 7.67 -4.74 15.28
CA VAL A 39 8.71 -5.78 15.29
C VAL A 39 10.07 -5.24 15.73
N PHE A 40 10.46 -4.03 15.34
CA PHE A 40 11.77 -3.46 15.68
C PHE A 40 11.79 -2.73 17.03
N ILE A 41 10.75 -1.96 17.37
CA ILE A 41 10.74 -1.05 18.53
C ILE A 41 10.17 -1.72 19.78
N HIS A 42 9.14 -2.55 19.65
CA HIS A 42 8.51 -3.24 20.78
C HIS A 42 8.53 -4.76 20.59
N PRO A 43 9.72 -5.40 20.67
CA PRO A 43 9.84 -6.85 20.61
C PRO A 43 9.01 -7.57 21.69
N SER A 44 8.70 -6.89 22.78
CA SER A 44 7.90 -7.36 23.91
C SER A 44 6.45 -7.74 23.58
N TYR A 45 5.87 -7.23 22.48
CA TYR A 45 4.56 -7.67 22.01
C TYR A 45 4.59 -9.04 21.30
N PHE A 46 5.79 -9.55 20.98
CA PHE A 46 6.00 -10.81 20.27
C PHE A 46 6.77 -11.82 21.13
N THR A 47 6.65 -11.76 22.45
CA THR A 47 7.36 -12.59 23.44
C THR A 47 7.08 -14.10 23.37
N GLY A 48 6.23 -14.56 22.44
CA GLY A 48 5.95 -15.97 22.17
C GLY A 48 6.36 -16.45 20.77
N TYR A 49 7.07 -15.63 19.98
CA TYR A 49 7.51 -16.00 18.63
C TYR A 49 9.03 -16.19 18.60
N ASP A 50 9.48 -17.34 18.08
CA ASP A 50 10.89 -17.57 17.71
C ASP A 50 11.41 -16.43 16.83
N GLY A 51 12.65 -15.98 17.06
CA GLY A 51 13.25 -14.82 16.40
C GLY A 51 13.20 -14.88 14.87
N HIS A 52 13.14 -16.09 14.29
CA HIS A 52 12.99 -16.32 12.85
C HIS A 52 11.55 -16.11 12.34
N ASN A 53 10.53 -16.43 13.14
CA ASN A 53 9.11 -16.26 12.78
C ASN A 53 8.64 -14.79 12.85
N LYS A 54 9.40 -13.92 13.51
CA LYS A 54 9.07 -12.51 13.68
C LYS A 54 9.09 -11.72 12.36
N LEU A 55 9.96 -12.11 11.43
CA LEU A 55 10.07 -11.48 10.09
C LEU A 55 8.99 -11.97 9.12
N TRP A 56 8.37 -13.12 9.39
CA TRP A 56 7.24 -13.62 8.58
C TRP A 56 5.97 -12.81 8.79
N LEU A 57 5.81 -12.15 9.93
CA LEU A 57 4.64 -11.36 10.26
C LEU A 57 4.44 -10.15 9.33
N PRO A 58 5.43 -9.23 9.16
CA PRO A 58 5.31 -8.13 8.20
C PRO A 58 5.20 -8.64 6.76
N LEU A 59 5.86 -9.76 6.43
CA LEU A 59 5.76 -10.40 5.10
C LEU A 59 4.32 -10.87 4.82
N ARG A 60 3.65 -11.47 5.80
CA ARG A 60 2.28 -11.96 5.71
C ARG A 60 1.28 -10.82 5.64
N VAL A 61 1.52 -9.73 6.38
CA VAL A 61 0.73 -8.50 6.29
C VAL A 61 0.90 -7.85 4.94
N ALA A 62 2.13 -7.77 4.39
CA ALA A 62 2.40 -7.26 3.04
C ALA A 62 1.62 -8.07 1.99
N TYR A 63 1.72 -9.40 2.05
CA TYR A 63 1.05 -10.28 1.11
C TYR A 63 -0.48 -10.11 1.15
N ASN A 64 -1.06 -10.08 2.36
CA ASN A 64 -2.51 -9.93 2.53
C ASN A 64 -3.02 -8.57 2.04
N THR A 65 -2.36 -7.46 2.40
CA THR A 65 -2.82 -6.13 1.97
C THR A 65 -2.68 -5.93 0.46
N ILE A 66 -1.62 -6.45 -0.17
CA ILE A 66 -1.47 -6.40 -1.64
C ILE A 66 -2.56 -7.25 -2.32
N PHE A 67 -2.77 -8.48 -1.85
CA PHE A 67 -3.76 -9.39 -2.43
C PHE A 67 -5.20 -8.86 -2.30
N PHE A 68 -5.57 -8.39 -1.11
CA PHE A 68 -6.90 -7.84 -0.84
C PHE A 68 -7.18 -6.57 -1.65
N ARG A 69 -6.18 -5.70 -1.84
CA ARG A 69 -6.32 -4.50 -2.67
C ARG A 69 -6.46 -4.83 -4.15
N HIS A 70 -5.74 -5.82 -4.65
CA HIS A 70 -5.84 -6.22 -6.05
C HIS A 70 -7.22 -6.82 -6.35
N LEU A 71 -7.75 -7.65 -5.43
CA LEU A 71 -9.12 -8.17 -5.52
C LEU A 71 -10.17 -7.06 -5.48
N GLN A 72 -10.04 -6.09 -4.56
CA GLN A 72 -10.95 -4.94 -4.48
C GLN A 72 -10.99 -4.14 -5.80
N PHE A 73 -9.83 -3.94 -6.44
CA PHE A 73 -9.72 -3.24 -7.71
C PHE A 73 -10.40 -4.02 -8.85
N PHE A 74 -10.18 -5.33 -8.93
CA PHE A 74 -10.83 -6.19 -9.91
C PHE A 74 -12.35 -6.20 -9.76
N TYR A 75 -12.86 -6.31 -8.53
CA TYR A 75 -14.31 -6.31 -8.24
C TYR A 75 -14.98 -4.96 -8.57
N PHE A 76 -14.24 -3.85 -8.56
CA PHE A 76 -14.78 -2.53 -8.86
C PHE A 76 -14.83 -2.23 -10.38
N ILE A 77 -14.16 -3.04 -11.20
CA ILE A 77 -14.08 -2.89 -12.66
C ILE A 77 -15.03 -3.83 -13.42
N ASN A 78 -15.47 -4.93 -12.79
CA ASN A 78 -16.44 -5.88 -13.35
C ASN A 78 -17.88 -5.52 -12.97
#